data_AF-A0A940ZCH3-F1
#
_entry.id   AF-A0A940ZCH3-F1
#
_cell.length_a   1.000
_cell.length_b   1.000
_cell.length_c   1.000
_cell.angle_alpha   90.00
_cell.angle_beta   90.00
_cell.angle_gamma   90.00
#
_symmetry.space_group_name_H-M   'P 1'
#
loop_
_entity.id
_entity.type
_entity.pdbx_description
1 polymer ?
#
loop_
_entity_poly.entity_id
_entity_poly.type
_entity_poly.pdbx_seq_one_letter_code
_entity_poly.pdbx_strand_id
1 'polypeptide(L)' 'CSVIAAPYSKDNFILGTLGVIGPTRMDYSAIIPIVDYTARLVGKIMEKMD' A
#
# COMPACT_ATOMS: atom_id res chain seq x y z
N CYS A 1 -1.33 18.80 -4.11
CA CYS A 1 -1.72 17.37 -3.97
C CYS A 1 -0.57 16.61 -3.34
N SER A 2 -0.86 15.64 -2.48
CA SER A 2 0.12 14.71 -1.91
C SER A 2 -0.23 13.27 -2.32
N VAL A 3 0.79 12.41 -2.40
CA VAL A 3 0.62 10.99 -2.74
C VAL A 3 1.49 10.15 -1.82
N ILE A 4 0.91 9.07 -1.29
CA ILE A 4 1.62 8.03 -0.53
C ILE A 4 1.39 6.72 -1.25
N ALA A 5 2.43 5.91 -1.43
CA ALA A 5 2.36 4.67 -2.16
C ALA A 5 3.19 3.57 -1.49
N ALA A 6 2.67 2.35 -1.45
CA ALA A 6 3.38 1.17 -0.97
C ALA A 6 3.22 0.01 -1.97
N PRO A 7 4.32 -0.68 -2.32
CA PRO A 7 4.24 -1.86 -3.18
C PRO A 7 3.57 -3.02 -2.44
N TYR A 8 2.78 -3.82 -3.15
CA TYR A 8 2.35 -5.13 -2.68
C TYR A 8 3.05 -6.21 -3.52
N SER A 9 3.43 -7.29 -2.84
CA SER A 9 4.18 -8.39 -3.43
C SER A 9 3.60 -9.75 -3.03
N LYS A 10 3.94 -10.75 -3.82
CA LYS A 10 3.68 -12.17 -3.57
C LYS A 10 4.99 -12.91 -3.75
N ASP A 11 5.39 -13.74 -2.79
CA ASP A 11 6.65 -14.51 -2.86
C ASP A 11 7.86 -13.65 -3.26
N ASN A 12 7.97 -12.46 -2.66
CA ASN A 12 8.98 -11.45 -2.98
C ASN A 12 8.94 -10.85 -4.40
N PHE A 13 7.95 -11.21 -5.21
CA PHE A 13 7.70 -10.61 -6.51
C PHE A 13 6.72 -9.43 -6.39
N ILE A 14 7.13 -8.24 -6.83
CA ILE A 14 6.29 -7.04 -6.80
C ILE A 14 5.17 -7.20 -7.84
N LEU A 15 3.93 -7.23 -7.38
CA LEU A 15 2.75 -7.36 -8.23
C LEU A 15 2.17 -6.00 -8.64
N GLY A 16 2.38 -4.98 -7.81
CA GLY A 16 1.89 -3.63 -8.07
C GLY A 16 2.07 -2.70 -6.88
N THR A 17 1.41 -1.55 -6.93
CA THR A 17 1.51 -0.50 -5.91
C THR A 17 0.13 -0.02 -5.50
N LEU A 18 -0.07 0.16 -4.20
CA LEU A 18 -1.27 0.74 -3.62
C LEU A 18 -0.99 2.18 -3.21
N GLY A 19 -1.82 3.12 -3.66
CA GLY A 19 -1.59 4.55 -3.47
C GLY A 19 -2.80 5.28 -2.86
N VAL A 20 -2.52 6.27 -2.02
CA VAL A 20 -3.49 7.23 -1.49
C VAL A 20 -3.15 8.61 -2.04
N ILE A 21 -4.14 9.27 -2.64
CA ILE A 21 -4.04 10.64 -3.14
C ILE A 21 -4.83 11.55 -2.20
N GLY A 22 -4.25 12.68 -1.80
CA GLY A 22 -4.95 13.61 -0.92
C GLY A 22 -4.52 15.07 -1.00
N PRO A 23 -5.05 15.89 -0.09
CA PRO A 23 -4.79 17.33 -0.05
C PRO A 23 -3.31 17.61 0.22
N THR A 24 -2.88 18.84 -0.06
CA THR A 24 -1.47 19.24 0.09
C THR A 24 -0.93 19.05 1.52
N ARG A 25 -1.81 19.09 2.55
CA ARG A 25 -1.47 18.74 3.95
C ARG A 25 -2.33 17.55 4.40
N MET A 26 -1.68 16.46 4.75
CA MET A 26 -2.25 15.20 5.23
C MET A 26 -1.51 14.78 6.50
N ASP A 27 -2.17 14.05 7.39
CA ASP A 27 -1.50 13.40 8.52
C ASP A 27 -0.71 12.17 8.02
N TYR A 28 0.55 12.40 7.67
CA TYR A 28 1.45 11.34 7.19
C TYR A 28 1.69 10.27 8.25
N SER A 29 1.73 10.65 9.53
CA SER A 29 1.94 9.72 10.64
C SER A 29 0.80 8.70 10.74
N ALA A 30 -0.43 9.13 10.46
CA ALA A 30 -1.57 8.22 10.39
C ALA A 30 -1.64 7.44 9.07
N ILE A 31 -1.38 8.06 7.92
CA ILE A 31 -1.67 7.44 6.61
C ILE A 31 -0.58 6.47 6.15
N ILE A 32 0.71 6.75 6.41
CA ILE A 32 1.82 5.84 6.03
C ILE A 32 1.61 4.41 6.56
N PRO A 33 1.34 4.18 7.87
CA PRO A 33 1.17 2.83 8.37
C PRO A 33 -0.08 2.14 7.81
N ILE A 34 -1.15 2.88 7.53
CA ILE A 34 -2.37 2.33 6.92
C ILE A 34 -2.08 1.81 5.52
N VAL A 35 -1.40 2.60 4.68
CA VAL A 35 -1.08 2.22 3.30
C VAL A 35 -0.13 1.03 3.28
N ASP A 36 0.91 1.03 4.12
CA ASP A 36 1.86 -0.08 4.21
C ASP A 36 1.20 -1.37 4.68
N TYR A 37 0.38 -1.31 5.74
CA TYR A 37 -0.37 -2.47 6.23
C TYR A 37 -1.32 -3.02 5.16
N THR A 38 -2.04 -2.13 4.47
CA THR A 38 -2.99 -2.52 3.43
C THR A 38 -2.27 -3.18 2.25
N ALA A 39 -1.13 -2.65 1.81
CA ALA A 39 -0.34 -3.26 0.74
C ALA A 39 0.15 -4.68 1.11
N ARG A 40 0.61 -4.89 2.36
CA ARG A 40 0.98 -6.23 2.86
C ARG A 40 -0.22 -7.17 2.92
N LEU A 41 -1.39 -6.67 3.34
CA LEU A 41 -2.62 -7.46 3.40
C LEU A 41 -3.05 -7.90 1.99
N VAL A 42 -2.99 -6.99 1.01
CA VAL A 42 -3.26 -7.32 -0.39
C VAL A 42 -2.30 -8.39 -0.90
N GLY A 43 -1.00 -8.27 -0.62
CA GLY A 43 0.00 -9.30 -0.94
C GLY A 43 -0.39 -10.69 -0.41
N LYS A 44 -0.77 -10.78 0.87
CA LYS A 44 -1.23 -12.04 1.51
C LYS A 44 -2.52 -12.59 0.91
N ILE A 45 -3.41 -11.75 0.41
CA ILE A 45 -4.63 -12.19 -0.26
C ILE A 45 -4.28 -12.77 -1.63
N MET A 46 -3.36 -12.14 -2.35
CA MET A 46 -2.87 -12.61 -3.66
C MET A 46 -2.08 -13.92 -3.56
N GLU A 47 -1.39 -14.17 -2.44
CA GLU A 47 -0.78 -15.47 -2.14
C GLU A 47 -1.82 -16.60 -2.11
N LYS A 48 -3.02 -16.35 -1.58
CA LYS A 48 -4.10 -17.36 -1.43
C LYS A 48 -4.95 -17.58 -2.68
N MET A 49 -4.70 -16.85 -3.76
CA MET A 49 -5.53 -16.86 -4.97
C MET A 49 -4.99 -17.78 -6.08
N ASP A 50 -4.02 -18.64 -5.76
CA ASP A 50 -3.58 -19.77 -6.61
C ASP A 50 -4.25 -21.08 -6.18
#